data_AF-A0AAJ7J9P6-F1
#
_entry.id   AF-A0AAJ7J9P6-F1
#
_cell.length_a   1.000
_cell.length_b   1.000
_cell.length_c   1.000
_cell.angle_alpha   90.00
_cell.angle_beta   90.00
_cell.angle_gamma   90.00
#
_symmetry.space_group_name_H-M   'P 1'
#
loop_
_entity.id
_entity.type
_entity.pdbx_description
1 polymer ?
#
loop_
_entity_poly.entity_id
_entity_poly.type
_entity_poly.pdbx_seq_one_letter_code
_entity_poly.pdbx_strand_id
1 'polypeptide(L)'
;MVDTDDQNSFQRFMKTIYYLLDTPVEYVREKIVAPNQQKYPWYHQKFRRVPTIDECYELDMICRYEAQKQFERDRLVEDEILSILRQRYEDCAWYYGDDKDKYCKDLYDTYQDSTTAWFIKYGDLGVTGGAIDAYMKQKHRMIWERRHGPVGSGRTNKKYDF
;
A
#
# COMPACT_ATOMS: atom_id res chain seq x y z
N MET A 1 -14.13 -24.90 -19.35
CA MET A 1 -14.05 -23.76 -20.28
C MET A 1 -14.88 -24.17 -21.49
N VAL A 2 -15.82 -23.31 -21.89
CA VAL A 2 -16.74 -23.59 -23.00
C VAL A 2 -15.94 -23.53 -24.30
N ASP A 3 -15.77 -24.68 -24.96
CA ASP A 3 -15.23 -24.76 -26.32
C ASP A 3 -16.23 -24.12 -27.29
N THR A 4 -15.99 -22.87 -27.68
CA THR A 4 -16.67 -22.24 -28.81
C THR A 4 -16.03 -22.72 -30.11
N ASP A 5 -16.84 -23.20 -31.04
CA ASP A 5 -16.47 -23.73 -32.36
C ASP A 5 -15.46 -22.82 -33.10
N ASP A 6 -14.24 -23.32 -33.33
CA ASP A 6 -13.08 -22.59 -33.87
C ASP A 6 -13.21 -22.37 -35.39
N GLN A 7 -13.83 -21.26 -35.82
CA GLN A 7 -14.09 -20.98 -37.25
C GLN A 7 -12.88 -20.45 -38.06
N ASN A 8 -11.80 -19.96 -37.42
CA ASN A 8 -10.68 -19.31 -38.12
C ASN A 8 -9.33 -20.09 -38.06
N SER A 9 -8.61 -20.16 -39.18
CA SER A 9 -7.30 -20.85 -39.32
C SER A 9 -6.23 -20.30 -38.37
N PHE A 10 -6.26 -19.00 -38.10
CA PHE A 10 -5.36 -18.32 -37.16
C PHE A 10 -5.55 -18.80 -35.72
N GLN A 11 -6.80 -18.97 -35.28
CA GLN A 11 -7.11 -19.45 -33.93
C GLN A 11 -6.61 -20.89 -33.73
N ARG A 12 -6.79 -21.75 -34.75
CA ARG A 12 -6.23 -23.11 -34.74
C ARG A 12 -4.71 -23.12 -34.61
N PHE A 13 -4.02 -22.28 -35.39
CA PHE A 13 -2.55 -22.18 -35.34
C PHE A 13 -2.05 -21.73 -33.95
N MET A 14 -2.64 -20.67 -33.39
CA MET A 14 -2.25 -20.17 -32.07
C MET A 14 -2.51 -21.21 -30.97
N LYS A 15 -3.64 -21.93 -31.05
CA LYS A 15 -3.97 -23.02 -30.13
C LYS A 15 -2.96 -24.17 -30.22
N THR A 16 -2.51 -24.54 -31.42
CA THR A 16 -1.46 -25.56 -31.61
C THR A 16 -0.14 -25.14 -30.98
N ILE A 17 0.29 -23.88 -31.15
CA ILE A 17 1.50 -23.36 -30.51
C ILE A 17 1.36 -23.37 -28.98
N TYR A 18 0.21 -22.91 -28.48
CA TYR A 18 -0.07 -22.88 -27.05
C TYR A 18 0.09 -24.28 -26.44
N TYR A 19 -0.58 -25.30 -26.98
CA TYR A 19 -0.45 -26.67 -26.45
C TYR A 19 0.94 -27.26 -26.63
N LEU A 20 1.64 -26.95 -27.72
CA LEU A 20 3.00 -27.45 -27.95
C LEU A 20 3.98 -26.96 -26.87
N LEU A 21 3.76 -25.76 -26.33
CA LEU A 21 4.59 -25.19 -25.26
C LEU A 21 4.07 -25.50 -23.85
N ASP A 22 2.75 -25.50 -23.65
CA ASP A 22 2.15 -25.70 -22.32
C ASP A 22 2.28 -27.15 -21.84
N THR A 23 2.05 -28.12 -22.74
CA THR A 23 2.12 -29.55 -22.39
C THR A 23 3.47 -30.01 -21.81
N PRO A 24 4.65 -29.65 -22.36
CA PRO A 24 5.91 -30.00 -21.73
C PRO A 24 6.15 -29.26 -20.41
N VAL A 25 5.67 -28.01 -20.27
CA VAL A 25 5.81 -27.22 -19.03
C VAL A 25 4.99 -27.83 -17.90
N GLU A 26 3.74 -28.21 -18.19
CA GLU A 26 2.87 -28.90 -17.25
C GLU A 26 3.44 -30.26 -16.84
N TYR A 27 3.97 -31.02 -17.79
CA TYR A 27 4.66 -32.28 -17.51
C TYR A 27 5.84 -32.11 -16.54
N VAL A 28 6.68 -31.09 -16.74
CA VAL A 28 7.80 -30.79 -15.83
C VAL A 28 7.29 -30.39 -14.44
N ARG A 29 6.25 -29.54 -14.37
CA ARG A 29 5.64 -29.13 -13.10
C ARG A 29 5.14 -30.34 -12.32
N GLU A 30 4.40 -31.24 -12.96
CA GLU A 30 3.76 -32.38 -12.31
C GLU A 30 4.72 -33.51 -11.99
N LYS A 31 5.66 -33.82 -12.88
CA LYS A 31 6.54 -34.99 -12.72
C LYS A 31 7.86 -34.70 -12.02
N ILE A 32 8.35 -33.46 -12.09
CA ILE A 32 9.65 -33.09 -11.50
C ILE A 32 9.46 -32.17 -10.30
N VAL A 33 8.74 -31.05 -10.47
CA VAL A 33 8.68 -30.00 -9.42
C VAL A 33 7.79 -30.42 -8.25
N ALA A 34 6.52 -30.77 -8.53
CA ALA A 34 5.53 -31.08 -7.51
C ALA A 34 5.93 -32.23 -6.55
N PRO A 35 6.46 -33.38 -7.02
CA PRO A 35 6.87 -34.45 -6.12
C PRO A 35 8.16 -34.15 -5.37
N ASN A 36 9.04 -33.29 -5.92
CA ASN A 36 10.28 -32.88 -5.26
C ASN A 36 10.09 -31.71 -4.28
N GLN A 37 8.92 -31.07 -4.28
CA GLN A 37 8.62 -29.93 -3.42
C GLN A 37 8.33 -30.38 -1.97
N GLN A 38 9.28 -30.14 -1.07
CA GLN A 38 9.06 -30.33 0.36
C GLN A 38 8.09 -29.27 0.89
N LYS A 39 6.88 -29.68 1.29
CA LYS A 39 5.90 -28.80 1.92
C LYS A 39 6.17 -28.70 3.42
N TYR A 40 6.74 -27.58 3.86
CA TYR A 40 6.88 -27.24 5.27
C TYR A 40 5.90 -26.12 5.63
N PRO A 41 5.28 -26.16 6.82
CA PRO A 41 4.44 -25.07 7.27
C PRO A 41 5.30 -23.84 7.60
N TRP A 42 4.91 -22.68 7.07
CA TRP A 42 5.45 -21.38 7.46
C TRP A 42 4.30 -20.53 8.00
N TYR A 43 4.59 -19.68 8.99
CA TYR A 43 3.59 -18.85 9.66
C TYR A 43 3.94 -17.37 9.49
N HIS A 44 2.89 -16.55 9.38
CA HIS A 44 3.04 -15.10 9.40
C HIS A 44 3.38 -14.66 10.82
N GLN A 45 4.49 -13.92 10.95
CA GLN A 45 4.89 -13.34 12.23
C GLN A 45 3.87 -12.29 12.68
N LYS A 46 3.39 -12.42 13.91
CA LYS A 46 2.48 -11.46 14.54
C LYS A 46 3.22 -10.67 15.61
N PHE A 47 3.37 -9.37 15.39
CA PHE A 47 3.90 -8.46 16.39
C PHE A 47 2.76 -7.93 17.26
N ARG A 48 2.91 -8.02 18.58
CA ARG A 48 2.02 -7.31 19.51
C ARG A 48 2.31 -5.81 19.46
N ARG A 49 1.28 -5.01 19.74
CA ARG A 49 1.44 -3.56 19.88
C ARG A 49 2.22 -3.23 21.16
N VAL A 50 3.05 -2.20 21.06
CA VAL A 50 3.86 -1.56 22.09
C VAL A 50 3.27 -0.15 22.31
N PRO A 51 3.42 0.45 23.51
CA PRO A 51 3.13 1.87 23.71
C PRO A 51 3.76 2.76 22.64
N THR A 52 3.03 3.79 22.21
CA THR A 52 3.50 4.76 21.24
C THR A 52 4.39 5.83 21.90
N ILE A 53 5.06 6.63 21.08
CA ILE A 53 6.10 7.57 21.55
C ILE A 53 5.58 8.66 22.49
N ASP A 54 4.28 8.94 22.47
CA ASP A 54 3.58 9.88 23.33
C ASP A 54 3.36 9.39 24.77
N GLU A 55 3.34 8.06 24.97
CA GLU A 55 3.18 7.45 26.30
C GLU A 55 4.53 7.23 27.00
N CYS A 56 5.63 7.23 26.24
CA CYS A 56 6.98 7.01 26.78
C CYS A 56 7.54 8.23 27.50
N TYR A 57 8.27 8.01 28.60
CA TYR A 57 9.05 9.05 29.27
C TYR A 57 10.29 9.43 28.45
N GLU A 58 10.75 10.68 28.58
CA GLU A 58 11.87 11.22 27.79
C GLU A 58 13.19 10.47 28.01
N LEU A 59 13.46 10.05 29.25
CA LEU A 59 14.68 9.33 29.65
C LEU A 59 14.55 7.80 29.54
N ASP A 60 13.37 7.27 29.22
CA ASP A 60 13.18 5.84 29.01
C ASP A 60 13.59 5.44 27.59
N MET A 61 14.87 5.08 27.44
CA MET A 61 15.42 4.66 26.15
C MET A 61 14.84 3.34 25.65
N ILE A 62 14.37 2.46 26.53
CA ILE A 62 13.83 1.15 26.13
C ILE A 62 12.45 1.35 25.50
N CYS A 63 11.55 2.08 26.17
CA CYS A 63 10.23 2.41 25.63
C CYS A 63 10.36 3.13 24.27
N ARG A 64 11.23 4.13 24.19
CA ARG A 64 11.48 4.88 22.95
C ARG A 64 12.02 3.99 21.83
N TYR A 65 12.90 3.05 22.15
CA TYR A 65 13.44 2.11 21.16
C TYR A 65 12.35 1.16 20.63
N GLU A 66 11.53 0.59 21.50
CA GLU A 66 10.45 -0.31 21.08
C GLU A 66 9.40 0.43 20.24
N ALA A 67 9.02 1.64 20.65
CA ALA A 67 8.11 2.51 19.90
C ALA A 67 8.69 2.88 18.52
N GLN A 68 9.98 3.22 18.45
CA GLN A 68 10.69 3.47 17.18
C GLN A 68 10.65 2.23 16.27
N LYS A 69 10.90 1.04 16.81
CA LYS A 69 10.84 -0.21 16.03
C LYS A 69 9.44 -0.55 15.57
N GLN A 70 8.41 -0.24 16.35
CA GLN A 70 7.04 -0.36 15.87
C GLN A 70 6.77 0.61 14.72
N PHE A 71 7.15 1.88 14.86
CA PHE A 71 6.98 2.90 13.83
C PHE A 71 7.68 2.55 12.51
N GLU A 72 8.91 2.03 12.56
CA GLU A 72 9.64 1.54 11.39
C GLU A 72 8.90 0.40 10.68
N ARG A 73 8.36 -0.57 11.44
CA ARG A 73 7.58 -1.67 10.86
C ARG A 73 6.28 -1.18 10.24
N ASP A 74 5.56 -0.30 10.95
CA ASP A 74 4.30 0.26 10.44
C ASP A 74 4.55 1.09 9.17
N ARG A 75 5.69 1.79 9.07
CA ARG A 75 6.11 2.48 7.83
C ARG A 75 6.30 1.51 6.66
N LEU A 76 7.02 0.40 6.86
CA LEU A 76 7.19 -0.61 5.81
C LEU A 76 5.86 -1.21 5.36
N VAL A 77 4.94 -1.45 6.29
CA VAL A 77 3.58 -1.92 5.96
C VAL A 77 2.81 -0.88 5.15
N GLU A 78 2.88 0.40 5.53
CA GLU A 78 2.21 1.49 4.81
C GLU A 78 2.81 1.74 3.42
N ASP A 79 4.11 1.55 3.24
CA ASP A 79 4.78 1.60 1.93
C ASP A 79 4.24 0.48 1.00
N GLU A 80 4.07 -0.74 1.51
CA GLU A 80 3.49 -1.86 0.76
C GLU A 80 2.00 -1.66 0.45
N ILE A 81 1.24 -1.02 1.35
CA ILE A 81 -0.16 -0.65 1.08
C ILE A 81 -0.24 0.26 -0.16
N LEU A 82 0.63 1.27 -0.27
CA LEU A 82 0.68 2.14 -1.45
C LEU A 82 1.09 1.38 -2.71
N SER A 83 2.07 0.47 -2.59
CA SER A 83 2.50 -0.39 -3.70
C SER A 83 1.33 -1.22 -4.26
N ILE A 84 0.53 -1.83 -3.38
CA ILE A 84 -0.66 -2.62 -3.76
C ILE A 84 -1.72 -1.73 -4.41
N LEU A 85 -2.00 -0.56 -3.86
CA LEU A 85 -3.00 0.35 -4.42
C LEU A 85 -2.59 0.85 -5.81
N ARG A 86 -1.30 1.17 -6.00
CA ARG A 86 -0.74 1.54 -7.30
C ARG A 86 -0.89 0.38 -8.30
N GLN A 87 -0.52 -0.84 -7.91
CA GLN A 87 -0.63 -2.01 -8.79
C GLN A 87 -2.08 -2.24 -9.24
N ARG A 88 -3.05 -2.10 -8.33
CA ARG A 88 -4.48 -2.23 -8.68
C ARG A 88 -4.92 -1.20 -9.71
N TYR A 89 -4.47 0.05 -9.59
CA TYR A 89 -4.76 1.07 -10.57
C TYR A 89 -4.07 0.78 -11.91
N GLU A 90 -2.81 0.37 -11.90
CA GLU A 90 -2.06 0.00 -13.11
C GLU A 90 -2.69 -1.18 -13.85
N ASP A 91 -3.09 -2.23 -13.13
CA ASP A 91 -3.80 -3.40 -13.68
C ASP A 91 -5.13 -3.00 -14.33
N CYS A 92 -5.89 -2.11 -13.67
CA CYS A 92 -7.13 -1.58 -14.23
C CYS A 92 -6.87 -0.73 -15.48
N ALA A 93 -5.88 0.16 -15.43
CA ALA A 93 -5.53 1.03 -16.55
C ALA A 93 -5.03 0.22 -17.75
N TRP A 94 -4.29 -0.87 -17.52
CA TRP A 94 -3.84 -1.76 -18.56
C TRP A 94 -5.00 -2.52 -19.23
N TYR A 95 -5.99 -2.95 -18.44
CA TYR A 95 -7.15 -3.68 -18.96
C TYR A 95 -8.08 -2.79 -19.82
N TYR A 96 -8.35 -1.56 -19.38
CA TYR A 96 -9.27 -0.64 -20.08
C TYR A 96 -8.60 0.28 -21.12
N GLY A 97 -7.27 0.42 -21.11
CA GLY A 97 -6.53 1.23 -22.06
C GLY A 97 -6.97 2.70 -22.04
N ASP A 98 -7.54 3.17 -23.16
CA ASP A 98 -7.98 4.56 -23.33
C ASP A 98 -9.19 4.93 -22.46
N ASP A 99 -10.06 3.95 -22.13
CA ASP A 99 -11.26 4.16 -21.32
C ASP A 99 -10.99 4.14 -19.80
N LYS A 100 -9.72 4.11 -19.38
CA LYS A 100 -9.31 4.03 -17.97
C LYS A 100 -9.92 5.12 -17.09
N ASP A 101 -10.09 6.34 -17.60
CA ASP A 101 -10.57 7.47 -16.82
C ASP A 101 -12.04 7.29 -16.40
N LYS A 102 -12.80 6.47 -17.13
CA LYS A 102 -14.20 6.16 -16.82
C LYS A 102 -14.32 5.03 -15.80
N TYR A 103 -13.51 3.98 -15.93
CA TYR A 103 -13.66 2.76 -15.14
C TYR A 103 -12.71 2.66 -13.94
N CYS A 104 -11.53 3.27 -14.01
CA CYS A 104 -10.48 3.13 -12.99
C CYS A 104 -10.37 4.34 -12.05
N LYS A 105 -11.25 5.33 -12.18
CA LYS A 105 -11.20 6.59 -11.42
C LYS A 105 -11.21 6.37 -9.90
N ASP A 106 -12.10 5.50 -9.40
CA ASP A 106 -12.21 5.23 -7.96
C ASP A 106 -10.92 4.66 -7.36
N LEU A 107 -10.24 3.78 -8.11
CA LEU A 107 -8.95 3.22 -7.71
C LEU A 107 -7.86 4.28 -7.69
N TYR A 108 -7.90 5.20 -8.66
CA TYR A 108 -6.96 6.31 -8.72
C TYR A 108 -7.16 7.30 -7.58
N ASP A 109 -8.41 7.69 -7.31
CA ASP A 109 -8.77 8.61 -6.23
C ASP A 109 -8.36 8.00 -4.86
N THR A 110 -8.65 6.70 -4.64
CA THR A 110 -8.21 5.98 -3.44
C THR A 110 -6.69 5.95 -3.28
N TYR A 111 -5.95 5.76 -4.38
CA TYR A 111 -4.49 5.79 -4.38
C TYR A 111 -3.96 7.19 -4.06
N GLN A 112 -4.56 8.25 -4.64
CA GLN A 112 -4.18 9.64 -4.37
C GLN A 112 -4.44 10.02 -2.91
N ASP A 113 -5.60 9.66 -2.36
CA ASP A 113 -5.95 9.92 -0.97
C ASP A 113 -4.99 9.20 0.00
N SER A 114 -4.68 7.94 -0.29
CA SER A 114 -3.75 7.14 0.51
C SER A 114 -2.32 7.69 0.43
N THR A 115 -1.87 8.10 -0.76
CA THR A 115 -0.56 8.73 -0.96
C THR A 115 -0.48 10.07 -0.22
N THR A 116 -1.55 10.85 -0.25
CA THR A 116 -1.65 12.11 0.50
C THR A 116 -1.58 11.87 1.99
N ALA A 117 -2.32 10.89 2.52
CA ALA A 117 -2.28 10.52 3.94
C ALA A 117 -0.88 10.05 4.38
N TRP A 118 -0.23 9.22 3.56
CA TRP A 118 1.13 8.76 3.79
C TRP A 118 2.13 9.93 3.80
N PHE A 119 2.03 10.85 2.84
CA PHE A 119 2.91 12.03 2.76
C PHE A 119 2.68 12.98 3.95
N ILE A 120 1.44 13.15 4.40
CA ILE A 120 1.14 13.92 5.61
C ILE A 120 1.86 13.32 6.83
N LYS A 121 1.96 11.99 6.93
CA LYS A 121 2.64 11.31 8.04
C LYS A 121 4.16 11.31 7.90
N TYR A 122 4.69 10.87 6.76
CA TYR A 122 6.13 10.60 6.56
C TYR A 122 6.89 11.61 5.70
N GLY A 123 6.19 12.46 4.96
CA GLY A 123 6.81 13.48 4.11
C GLY A 123 7.71 14.42 4.91
N ASP A 124 8.79 14.90 4.30
CA ASP A 124 9.72 15.89 4.86
C ASP A 124 10.39 15.54 6.21
N LEU A 125 10.29 14.29 6.68
CA LEU A 125 10.97 13.85 7.92
C LEU A 125 12.48 13.65 7.73
N GLY A 126 12.98 13.67 6.48
CA GLY A 126 14.38 13.39 6.15
C GLY A 126 14.75 11.91 6.24
N VAL A 127 16.02 11.60 5.97
CA VAL A 127 16.54 10.21 5.96
C VAL A 127 16.56 9.60 7.35
N THR A 128 16.86 10.41 8.38
CA THR A 128 16.94 9.99 9.78
C THR A 128 15.61 10.13 10.53
N GLY A 129 14.51 10.40 9.82
CA GLY A 129 13.20 10.67 10.42
C GLY A 129 12.65 9.49 11.22
N GLY A 130 12.45 9.70 12.52
CA GLY A 130 11.93 8.70 13.45
C GLY A 130 10.51 8.97 13.94
N ALA A 131 10.07 8.17 14.92
CA ALA A 131 8.78 8.30 15.57
C ALA A 131 8.61 9.67 16.26
N ILE A 132 9.70 10.21 16.80
CA ILE A 132 9.70 11.52 17.47
C ILE A 132 9.46 12.64 16.46
N ASP A 133 10.12 12.60 15.31
CA ASP A 133 9.96 13.63 14.27
C ASP A 133 8.54 13.60 13.70
N ALA A 134 8.01 12.40 13.44
CA ALA A 134 6.63 12.21 13.01
C ALA A 134 5.63 12.75 14.05
N TYR A 135 5.89 12.52 15.33
CA TYR A 135 5.07 13.03 16.42
C TYR A 135 5.13 14.56 16.53
N MET A 136 6.31 15.17 16.36
CA MET A 136 6.45 16.62 16.33
C MET A 136 5.76 17.25 15.10
N LYS A 137 5.83 16.59 13.94
CA LYS A 137 5.08 16.97 12.74
C LYS A 137 3.57 16.92 12.99
N GLN A 138 3.07 15.85 13.61
CA GLN A 138 1.67 15.72 14.00
C GLN A 138 1.25 16.86 14.95
N LYS A 139 2.05 17.17 15.97
CA LYS A 139 1.81 18.31 16.86
C LYS A 139 1.75 19.63 16.11
N HIS A 140 2.67 19.88 15.20
CA HIS A 140 2.69 21.09 14.39
C HIS A 140 1.38 21.24 13.59
N ARG A 141 0.95 20.14 12.94
CA ARG A 141 -0.33 20.10 12.21
C ARG A 141 -1.52 20.40 13.13
N MET A 142 -1.61 19.74 14.30
CA MET A 142 -2.70 19.98 15.25
C MET A 142 -2.74 21.43 15.76
N ILE A 143 -1.58 22.05 16.02
CA ILE A 143 -1.51 23.46 16.41
C ILE A 143 -1.99 24.37 15.27
N TRP A 144 -1.64 24.04 14.02
CA TRP A 144 -2.08 24.79 12.86
C TRP A 144 -3.60 24.65 12.62
N GLU A 145 -4.13 23.43 12.70
CA GLU A 145 -5.57 23.14 12.57
C GLU A 145 -6.39 23.81 13.68
N ARG A 146 -5.83 23.90 14.90
CA ARG A 146 -6.46 24.67 15.97
C ARG A 146 -6.60 26.17 15.63
N ARG A 147 -5.68 26.73 14.85
CA ARG A 147 -5.65 28.17 14.51
C ARG A 147 -6.42 28.52 13.25
N HIS A 148 -6.38 27.65 12.24
CA HIS A 148 -6.91 27.94 10.89
C HIS A 148 -7.90 26.87 10.38
N GLY A 149 -8.01 25.73 11.06
CA GLY A 149 -8.83 24.60 10.65
C GLY A 149 -10.28 24.69 11.11
N PRO A 150 -11.13 23.78 10.64
CA PRO A 150 -12.58 23.79 10.90
C PRO A 150 -12.96 23.39 12.33
N VAL A 151 -12.06 22.70 13.04
CA VAL A 151 -12.31 22.11 14.37
C VAL A 151 -11.77 22.95 15.53
N GLY A 152 -11.00 24.00 15.25
CA GLY A 152 -10.37 24.84 16.27
C GLY A 152 -11.19 26.09 16.62
N SER A 153 -11.03 26.58 17.85
CA SER A 153 -11.52 27.91 18.27
C SER A 153 -10.62 29.08 17.81
N GLY A 154 -9.82 28.85 16.76
CA GLY A 154 -8.77 29.75 16.27
C GLY A 154 -9.29 31.05 15.68
N ARG A 155 -8.43 32.10 15.67
CA ARG A 155 -8.73 33.48 15.23
C ARG A 155 -9.60 33.49 13.97
N THR A 156 -10.91 33.59 14.14
CA THR A 156 -11.79 33.90 13.04
C THR A 156 -11.37 35.26 12.53
N ASN A 157 -10.99 35.39 11.26
CA ASN A 157 -11.03 36.67 10.55
C ASN A 157 -12.49 37.14 10.37
N LYS A 158 -13.32 37.02 11.42
CA LYS A 158 -14.59 37.72 11.51
C LYS A 158 -14.22 39.16 11.90
N LYS A 159 -14.21 40.05 10.91
CA LYS A 159 -14.38 41.47 11.21
C LYS A 159 -15.76 41.60 11.87
N TYR A 160 -15.79 42.08 13.10
CA TYR A 160 -17.04 42.60 13.64
C TYR A 160 -17.16 44.01 13.10
N ASP A 161 -18.08 44.21 12.16
CA ASP A 161 -18.47 45.54 11.72
C ASP A 161 -19.22 46.19 12.89
N PHE A 162 -18.65 47.27 13.43
CA PHE A 162 -19.33 48.21 14.30
C PHE A 162 -19.91 49.34 13.46
#